data_AF-A0A382GCR7-F1
#
_entry.id   AF-A0A382GCR7-F1
#
_cell.length_a   1.000
_cell.length_b   1.000
_cell.length_c   1.000
_cell.angle_alpha   90.00
_cell.angle_beta   90.00
_cell.angle_gamma   90.00
#
_symmetry.space_group_name_H-M   'P 1'
#
loop_
_entity.id
_entity.type
_entity.pdbx_description
1 polymer ?
#
loop_
_entity_poly.entity_id
_entity_poly.type
_entity_poly.pdbx_seq_one_letter_code
_entity_poly.pdbx_strand_id
1 'polypeptide(L)'
;MILSSNTLASITYKQSSSSLNSVTTALRGINFNPDGTKMYVTEGQGTEEVLQYSLSTAYDVNTATLVSTTTLTNINLPHAIEFKSDGTMMYVIDNTGKQVEQFILSTAWDTSTLTHNDAFGVSDEDQLRGLAFKPDGTRMYVIGAQQEIVYQYTLSTPWDVTTATKTTESDDFTSDESDPRNVQFNSDGTIMYIGGSKGDEINKYTLSTAYDVSTASLSNTYSVSSQSGRMRGFILVDNGSKLYVTDDIDSPSENI
;
A
#
# COMPACT_ATOMS: atom_id res chain seq x y z
N MET A 1 30.72 -0.27 7.49
CA MET A 1 30.32 1.15 7.53
C MET A 1 28.87 1.16 7.96
N ILE A 2 28.60 1.43 9.24
CA ILE A 2 27.25 1.41 9.81
C ILE A 2 26.70 2.81 9.60
N LEU A 3 25.82 2.98 8.61
CA LEU A 3 25.09 4.24 8.41
C LEU A 3 23.85 4.21 9.33
N SER A 4 24.05 4.47 10.61
CA SER A 4 22.95 4.80 11.52
C SER A 4 22.75 6.32 11.49
N SER A 5 21.97 6.81 10.53
CA SER A 5 21.40 8.16 10.59
C SER A 5 20.01 8.17 9.94
N ASN A 6 19.02 7.64 10.65
CA ASN A 6 17.60 7.82 10.31
C ASN A 6 17.14 9.25 10.64
N THR A 7 17.78 10.26 10.05
CA THR A 7 17.27 11.64 10.01
C THR A 7 16.45 11.81 8.73
N LEU A 8 15.21 11.32 8.74
CA LEU A 8 14.20 11.63 7.73
C LEU A 8 13.42 12.89 8.18
N ALA A 9 14.12 14.01 8.26
CA ALA A 9 13.59 15.29 8.77
C ALA A 9 12.74 16.08 7.75
N SER A 10 12.38 15.49 6.62
CA SER A 10 11.44 16.14 5.72
C SER A 10 10.75 15.08 4.87
N ILE A 11 9.49 14.80 5.19
CA ILE A 11 8.56 14.34 4.17
C ILE A 11 8.53 15.44 3.11
N THR A 12 9.26 15.20 2.01
CA THR A 12 9.23 16.09 0.86
C THR A 12 8.12 15.58 -0.04
N TYR A 13 6.98 16.23 0.09
CA TYR A 13 5.79 15.93 -0.67
C TYR A 13 5.99 16.20 -2.17
N LYS A 14 5.55 15.28 -3.04
CA LYS A 14 5.39 15.48 -4.49
C LYS A 14 4.15 14.74 -5.01
N GLN A 15 3.01 15.44 -5.12
CA GLN A 15 1.80 14.95 -5.79
C GLN A 15 1.51 15.69 -7.10
N SER A 16 0.54 15.11 -7.80
CA SER A 16 -0.37 15.65 -8.80
C SER A 16 0.24 15.86 -10.17
N SER A 17 0.52 14.74 -10.84
CA SER A 17 0.55 14.76 -12.29
C SER A 17 -0.87 14.96 -12.82
N SER A 18 -1.13 16.06 -13.51
CA SER A 18 -2.38 16.27 -14.24
C SER A 18 -2.59 15.26 -15.38
N SER A 19 -1.55 14.50 -15.77
CA SER A 19 -1.64 13.49 -16.83
C SER A 19 -2.27 12.17 -16.38
N LEU A 20 -2.34 11.90 -15.07
CA LEU A 20 -2.98 10.70 -14.54
C LEU A 20 -4.50 10.85 -14.42
N ASN A 21 -4.98 12.09 -14.24
CA ASN A 21 -6.42 12.43 -14.09
C ASN A 21 -7.26 12.10 -15.34
N SER A 22 -6.66 11.92 -16.52
CA SER A 22 -7.40 11.64 -17.75
C SER A 22 -7.63 10.15 -18.04
N VAL A 23 -7.04 9.24 -17.23
CA VAL A 23 -7.09 7.80 -17.50
C VAL A 23 -8.04 7.07 -16.53
N THR A 24 -8.22 7.58 -15.31
CA THR A 24 -9.03 6.92 -14.27
C THR A 24 -9.48 7.91 -13.18
N THR A 25 -10.60 7.61 -12.52
CA THR A 25 -11.22 8.48 -11.49
C THR A 25 -11.23 7.85 -10.08
N ALA A 26 -10.60 6.68 -9.91
CA ALA A 26 -10.77 5.86 -8.71
C ALA A 26 -9.50 5.11 -8.29
N LEU A 27 -8.36 5.82 -8.29
CA LEU A 27 -7.08 5.24 -7.90
C LEU A 27 -7.09 4.85 -6.41
N ARG A 28 -6.62 3.63 -6.11
CA ARG A 28 -6.54 3.08 -4.76
C ARG A 28 -5.08 2.95 -4.33
N GLY A 29 -4.53 1.75 -4.31
CA GLY A 29 -3.14 1.50 -3.94
C GLY A 29 -2.18 1.95 -5.04
N ILE A 30 -1.00 2.41 -4.65
CA ILE A 30 0.09 2.79 -5.54
C ILE A 30 1.37 2.05 -5.12
N ASN A 31 2.14 1.56 -6.11
CA ASN A 31 3.46 0.99 -5.85
C ASN A 31 4.43 1.31 -7.00
N PHE A 32 5.73 1.12 -6.76
CA PHE A 32 6.80 1.31 -7.74
C PHE A 32 7.71 0.10 -7.74
N ASN A 33 8.36 -0.17 -8.88
CA ASN A 33 9.49 -1.07 -8.86
C ASN A 33 10.73 -0.40 -8.19
N PRO A 34 11.75 -1.18 -7.78
CA PRO A 34 12.88 -0.65 -6.99
C PRO A 34 13.74 0.41 -7.69
N ASP A 35 13.76 0.46 -9.01
CA ASP A 35 14.49 1.51 -9.76
C ASP A 35 13.62 2.75 -10.05
N GLY A 36 12.33 2.71 -9.69
CA GLY A 36 11.38 3.80 -9.88
C GLY A 36 10.99 4.07 -11.34
N THR A 37 11.34 3.20 -12.29
CA THR A 37 10.99 3.37 -13.71
C THR A 37 9.62 2.79 -14.07
N LYS A 38 8.96 2.10 -13.13
CA LYS A 38 7.61 1.59 -13.26
C LYS A 38 6.77 1.98 -12.05
N MET A 39 5.53 2.36 -12.33
CA MET A 39 4.52 2.69 -11.33
C MET A 39 3.27 1.85 -11.59
N TYR A 40 2.67 1.35 -10.52
CA TYR A 40 1.49 0.50 -10.54
C TYR A 40 0.41 1.14 -9.70
N VAL A 41 -0.82 1.14 -10.19
CA VAL A 41 -1.96 1.66 -9.45
C VAL A 41 -3.13 0.70 -9.61
N THR A 42 -3.79 0.35 -8.52
CA THR A 42 -5.06 -0.36 -8.55
C THR A 42 -6.21 0.63 -8.70
N GLU A 43 -7.25 0.24 -9.42
CA GLU A 43 -8.45 1.05 -9.58
C GLU A 43 -9.64 0.35 -8.92
N GLY A 44 -10.40 1.08 -8.09
CA GLY A 44 -11.41 0.48 -7.21
C GLY A 44 -12.85 0.95 -7.40
N GLN A 45 -13.20 1.61 -8.50
CA GLN A 45 -14.61 1.90 -8.82
C GLN A 45 -14.97 1.31 -10.18
N GLY A 46 -15.64 0.16 -10.15
CA GLY A 46 -16.21 -0.47 -11.34
C GLY A 46 -15.21 -1.16 -12.27
N THR A 47 -13.92 -1.13 -11.97
CA THR A 47 -12.87 -1.84 -12.70
C THR A 47 -12.09 -2.72 -11.72
N GLU A 48 -11.86 -3.97 -12.09
CA GLU A 48 -11.07 -4.94 -11.33
C GLU A 48 -9.65 -4.90 -11.89
N GLU A 49 -8.99 -3.75 -11.90
CA GLU A 49 -7.82 -3.50 -12.75
C GLU A 49 -6.57 -3.03 -12.01
N VAL A 50 -5.41 -3.41 -12.56
CA VAL A 50 -4.13 -2.78 -12.28
C VAL A 50 -3.63 -2.06 -13.52
N LEU A 51 -3.26 -0.79 -13.34
CA LEU A 51 -2.64 0.03 -14.37
C LEU A 51 -1.13 0.05 -14.15
N GLN A 52 -0.36 -0.20 -15.20
CA GLN A 52 1.09 -0.08 -15.19
C GLN A 52 1.53 1.10 -16.05
N TYR A 53 2.40 1.93 -15.51
CA TYR A 53 3.03 3.05 -16.19
C TYR A 53 4.53 2.86 -16.25
N SER A 54 5.16 3.33 -17.34
CA SER A 54 6.60 3.57 -17.38
C SER A 54 6.89 5.03 -17.03
N LEU A 55 7.98 5.26 -16.31
CA LEU A 55 8.50 6.58 -15.97
C LEU A 55 9.86 6.74 -16.64
N SER A 56 10.01 7.74 -17.52
CA SER A 56 11.30 8.00 -18.17
C SER A 56 12.32 8.62 -17.21
N THR A 57 11.86 9.16 -16.08
CA THR A 57 12.69 9.59 -14.95
C THR A 57 12.23 8.86 -13.70
N ALA A 58 13.17 8.21 -13.00
CA ALA A 58 12.89 7.39 -11.83
C ALA A 58 12.09 8.14 -10.76
N TYR A 59 10.95 7.59 -10.38
CA TYR A 59 9.99 8.19 -9.47
C TYR A 59 9.63 9.63 -9.86
N ASP A 60 9.41 9.92 -11.14
CA ASP A 60 8.81 11.18 -11.58
C ASP A 60 7.53 10.88 -12.35
N VAL A 61 6.40 11.01 -11.65
CA VAL A 61 5.06 10.73 -12.17
C VAL A 61 4.64 11.67 -13.30
N ASN A 62 5.32 12.80 -13.50
CA ASN A 62 5.08 13.69 -14.65
C ASN A 62 5.59 13.07 -15.97
N THR A 63 6.43 12.05 -15.87
CA THR A 63 6.96 11.30 -17.01
C THR A 63 6.17 10.02 -17.31
N ALA A 64 5.06 9.81 -16.59
CA ALA A 64 4.26 8.59 -16.69
C ALA A 64 3.65 8.40 -18.08
N THR A 65 3.89 7.23 -18.66
CA THR A 65 3.24 6.75 -19.88
C THR A 65 2.55 5.42 -19.57
N LEU A 66 1.25 5.31 -19.82
CA LEU A 66 0.50 4.06 -19.61
C LEU A 66 1.07 2.95 -20.52
N VAL A 67 1.41 1.82 -19.92
CA VAL A 67 1.98 0.65 -20.60
C VAL A 67 0.93 -0.44 -20.76
N SER A 68 0.17 -0.73 -19.70
CA SER A 68 -0.88 -1.73 -19.71
C SER A 68 -1.98 -1.39 -18.70
N THR A 69 -3.19 -1.82 -19.05
CA THR A 69 -4.32 -1.99 -18.13
C THR A 69 -4.60 -3.48 -18.09
N THR A 70 -4.56 -4.09 -16.92
CA THR A 70 -4.74 -5.54 -16.78
C THR A 70 -5.83 -5.84 -15.76
N THR A 71 -6.82 -6.61 -16.18
CA THR A 71 -7.86 -7.11 -15.29
C THR A 71 -7.28 -8.15 -14.34
N LEU A 72 -7.51 -7.92 -13.06
CA LEU A 72 -7.25 -8.82 -11.95
C LEU A 72 -8.42 -9.80 -11.86
N THR A 73 -8.19 -11.07 -12.16
CA THR A 73 -9.22 -12.09 -11.92
C THR A 73 -9.33 -12.38 -10.43
N ASN A 74 -10.51 -12.79 -9.96
CA ASN A 74 -10.78 -13.18 -8.57
C ASN A 74 -10.74 -12.04 -7.54
N ILE A 75 -10.71 -10.78 -7.98
CA ILE A 75 -10.85 -9.63 -7.10
C ILE A 75 -12.16 -8.91 -7.40
N ASN A 76 -12.83 -8.41 -6.36
CA ASN A 76 -14.07 -7.63 -6.52
C ASN A 76 -13.85 -6.14 -6.25
N LEU A 77 -12.92 -5.81 -5.34
CA LEU A 77 -12.63 -4.43 -4.98
C LEU A 77 -11.16 -4.27 -4.59
N PRO A 78 -10.25 -4.03 -5.58
CA PRO A 78 -8.82 -3.98 -5.33
C PRO A 78 -8.42 -2.71 -4.58
N HIS A 79 -7.63 -2.85 -3.50
CA HIS A 79 -7.08 -1.74 -2.73
C HIS A 79 -5.55 -1.71 -2.73
N ALA A 80 -4.87 -2.08 -1.65
CA ALA A 80 -3.42 -2.08 -1.61
C ALA A 80 -2.84 -3.02 -2.67
N ILE A 81 -1.65 -2.67 -3.16
CA ILE A 81 -0.85 -3.44 -4.11
C ILE A 81 0.58 -3.52 -3.60
N GLU A 82 1.13 -4.73 -3.51
CA GLU A 82 2.50 -5.00 -3.07
C GLU A 82 3.19 -5.96 -4.04
N PHE A 83 4.52 -5.90 -4.10
CA PHE A 83 5.33 -6.78 -4.94
C PHE A 83 6.37 -7.53 -4.11
N LYS A 84 6.62 -8.77 -4.51
CA LYS A 84 7.86 -9.46 -4.11
C LYS A 84 9.06 -8.71 -4.66
N SER A 85 10.15 -8.66 -3.90
CA SER A 85 11.33 -7.84 -4.22
C SER A 85 12.02 -8.18 -5.55
N ASP A 86 11.78 -9.37 -6.11
CA ASP A 86 12.27 -9.76 -7.44
C ASP A 86 11.28 -9.47 -8.58
N GLY A 87 10.10 -8.94 -8.27
CA GLY A 87 9.05 -8.57 -9.23
C GLY A 87 8.25 -9.74 -9.79
N THR A 88 8.46 -10.97 -9.29
CA THR A 88 7.82 -12.18 -9.84
C THR A 88 6.46 -12.49 -9.20
N MET A 89 6.12 -11.81 -8.11
CA MET A 89 4.82 -11.93 -7.47
C MET A 89 4.25 -10.56 -7.13
N MET A 90 2.94 -10.44 -7.24
CA MET A 90 2.16 -9.26 -6.88
C MET A 90 1.04 -9.69 -5.94
N TYR A 91 0.74 -8.86 -4.95
CA TYR A 91 -0.29 -9.09 -3.96
C TYR A 91 -1.26 -7.92 -3.97
N VAL A 92 -2.56 -8.20 -3.90
CA VAL A 92 -3.60 -7.19 -3.92
C VAL A 92 -4.63 -7.49 -2.84
N ILE A 93 -5.09 -6.46 -2.13
CA ILE A 93 -6.23 -6.60 -1.22
C ILE A 93 -7.53 -6.64 -2.02
N ASP A 94 -8.28 -7.73 -1.94
CA ASP A 94 -9.72 -7.74 -2.26
C ASP A 94 -10.51 -7.33 -1.02
N ASN A 95 -10.98 -6.09 -1.00
CA ASN A 95 -11.74 -5.58 0.14
C ASN A 95 -13.07 -6.31 0.32
N THR A 96 -13.81 -6.53 -0.76
CA THR A 96 -15.13 -7.19 -0.68
C THR A 96 -14.99 -8.68 -0.43
N GLY A 97 -14.00 -9.31 -1.07
CA GLY A 97 -13.67 -10.72 -0.85
C GLY A 97 -12.98 -11.02 0.48
N LYS A 98 -12.55 -9.98 1.22
CA LYS A 98 -11.80 -10.06 2.48
C LYS A 98 -10.55 -10.93 2.36
N GLN A 99 -9.83 -10.75 1.26
CA GLN A 99 -8.72 -11.59 0.87
C GLN A 99 -7.47 -10.77 0.53
N VAL A 100 -6.31 -11.37 0.79
CA VAL A 100 -5.05 -11.03 0.13
C VAL A 100 -4.91 -11.95 -1.07
N GLU A 101 -5.07 -11.41 -2.27
CA GLU A 101 -4.92 -12.12 -3.53
C GLU A 101 -3.44 -12.16 -3.95
N GLN A 102 -2.94 -13.33 -4.35
CA GLN A 102 -1.57 -13.56 -4.81
C GLN A 102 -1.56 -13.87 -6.31
N PHE A 103 -0.73 -13.12 -7.05
CA PHE A 103 -0.53 -13.26 -8.49
C PHE A 103 0.94 -13.59 -8.80
N ILE A 104 1.17 -14.44 -9.80
CA ILE A 104 2.49 -14.68 -10.38
C ILE A 104 2.64 -13.81 -11.63
N LEU A 105 3.82 -13.22 -11.80
CA LEU A 105 4.24 -12.53 -13.01
C LEU A 105 5.30 -13.39 -13.71
N SER A 106 4.97 -13.94 -14.89
CA SER A 106 5.93 -14.74 -15.65
C SER A 106 7.09 -13.92 -16.21
N THR A 107 6.88 -12.60 -16.37
CA THR A 107 7.93 -11.61 -16.60
C THR A 107 7.94 -10.62 -15.43
N ALA A 108 9.05 -10.56 -14.69
CA ALA A 108 9.15 -9.70 -13.52
C ALA A 108 8.77 -8.25 -13.84
N TRP A 109 7.94 -7.65 -12.99
CA TRP A 109 7.48 -6.25 -13.13
C TRP A 109 6.59 -5.96 -14.35
N ASP A 110 6.06 -6.98 -15.03
CA ASP A 110 5.12 -6.84 -16.14
C ASP A 110 3.73 -7.40 -15.79
N THR A 111 2.79 -6.50 -15.47
CA THR A 111 1.42 -6.87 -15.10
C THR A 111 0.64 -7.53 -16.23
N SER A 112 1.01 -7.31 -17.50
CA SER A 112 0.33 -7.97 -18.62
C SER A 112 0.54 -9.50 -18.65
N THR A 113 1.50 -9.98 -17.83
CA THR A 113 1.84 -11.39 -17.70
C THR A 113 1.33 -12.03 -16.42
N LEU A 114 0.42 -11.33 -15.70
CA LEU A 114 -0.13 -11.81 -14.45
C LEU A 114 -1.00 -13.06 -14.63
N THR A 115 -0.93 -13.94 -13.65
CA THR A 115 -1.88 -15.04 -13.46
C THR A 115 -2.21 -15.14 -11.98
N HIS A 116 -3.50 -15.22 -11.63
CA HIS A 116 -3.92 -15.53 -10.26
C HIS A 116 -3.31 -16.87 -9.84
N ASN A 117 -2.80 -16.94 -8.61
CA ASN A 117 -2.12 -18.12 -8.07
C ASN A 117 -2.83 -18.64 -6.83
N ASP A 118 -3.01 -17.81 -5.81
CA ASP A 118 -3.56 -18.21 -4.51
C ASP A 118 -4.21 -17.01 -3.82
N ALA A 119 -4.89 -17.27 -2.69
CA ALA A 119 -5.46 -16.22 -1.85
C ALA A 119 -5.37 -16.60 -0.36
N PHE A 120 -5.40 -15.61 0.51
CA PHE A 120 -5.52 -15.78 1.95
C PHE A 120 -6.69 -14.96 2.49
N GLY A 121 -7.64 -15.61 3.15
CA GLY A 121 -8.78 -14.94 3.78
C GLY A 121 -8.42 -14.33 5.13
N VAL A 122 -8.77 -13.06 5.33
CA VAL A 122 -8.61 -12.35 6.60
C VAL A 122 -9.98 -12.31 7.30
N SER A 123 -10.17 -13.17 8.30
CA SER A 123 -11.46 -13.34 8.97
C SER A 123 -11.80 -12.26 10.01
N ASP A 124 -10.79 -11.53 10.48
CA ASP A 124 -10.92 -10.62 11.63
C ASP A 124 -11.26 -9.17 11.22
N GLU A 125 -11.41 -8.88 9.92
CA GLU A 125 -11.60 -7.52 9.39
C GLU A 125 -12.54 -7.54 8.17
N ASP A 126 -13.60 -6.73 8.21
CA ASP A 126 -14.61 -6.68 7.15
C ASP A 126 -14.35 -5.60 6.09
N GLN A 127 -13.38 -4.71 6.31
CA GLN A 127 -13.02 -3.62 5.41
C GLN A 127 -11.50 -3.52 5.14
N LEU A 128 -10.89 -4.56 4.57
CA LEU A 128 -9.47 -4.56 4.24
C LEU A 128 -9.08 -3.44 3.28
N ARG A 129 -8.04 -2.67 3.64
CA ARG A 129 -7.53 -1.56 2.81
C ARG A 129 -6.03 -1.65 2.56
N GLY A 130 -5.23 -1.86 3.61
CA GLY A 130 -3.78 -1.82 3.56
C GLY A 130 -3.12 -3.20 3.62
N LEU A 131 -1.97 -3.32 2.99
CA LEU A 131 -1.14 -4.52 2.95
C LEU A 131 0.33 -4.11 2.98
N ALA A 132 1.15 -4.83 3.75
CA ALA A 132 2.59 -4.74 3.69
C ALA A 132 3.23 -6.11 3.94
N PHE A 133 4.46 -6.28 3.47
CA PHE A 133 5.30 -7.45 3.77
C PHE A 133 6.59 -7.03 4.45
N LYS A 134 7.10 -7.89 5.33
CA LYS A 134 8.50 -7.81 5.75
C LYS A 134 9.38 -8.12 4.52
N PRO A 135 10.53 -7.44 4.30
CA PRO A 135 11.32 -7.60 3.07
C PRO A 135 11.82 -9.02 2.77
N ASP A 136 11.94 -9.88 3.78
CA ASP A 136 12.31 -11.28 3.58
C ASP A 136 11.11 -12.19 3.28
N GLY A 137 9.89 -11.64 3.24
CA GLY A 137 8.64 -12.35 2.96
C GLY A 137 8.12 -13.19 4.11
N THR A 138 8.74 -13.16 5.29
CA THR A 138 8.34 -14.03 6.42
C THR A 138 7.17 -13.51 7.24
N ARG A 139 6.77 -12.24 7.04
CA ARG A 139 5.61 -11.64 7.69
C ARG A 139 4.80 -10.82 6.70
N MET A 140 3.49 -10.84 6.91
CA MET A 140 2.49 -10.04 6.21
C MET A 140 1.69 -9.23 7.23
N TYR A 141 1.35 -8.01 6.87
CA TYR A 141 0.58 -7.08 7.71
C TYR A 141 -0.62 -6.60 6.90
N VAL A 142 -1.79 -6.62 7.53
CA VAL A 142 -3.02 -6.12 6.92
C VAL A 142 -3.70 -5.16 7.89
N ILE A 143 -4.32 -4.13 7.34
CA ILE A 143 -5.12 -3.15 8.09
C ILE A 143 -6.40 -2.88 7.33
N GLY A 144 -7.48 -2.67 8.07
CA GLY A 144 -8.76 -2.25 7.53
C GLY A 144 -9.41 -1.19 8.39
N ALA A 145 -10.53 -0.68 7.89
CA ALA A 145 -11.22 0.47 8.47
C ALA A 145 -12.35 0.10 9.43
N GLN A 146 -12.56 -1.19 9.72
CA GLN A 146 -13.55 -1.61 10.72
C GLN A 146 -12.95 -1.74 12.12
N GLN A 147 -11.73 -2.25 12.20
CA GLN A 147 -11.07 -2.56 13.47
C GLN A 147 -9.92 -1.60 13.79
N GLU A 148 -9.45 -0.83 12.80
CA GLU A 148 -8.41 0.19 12.94
C GLU A 148 -7.11 -0.33 13.61
N ILE A 149 -6.83 -1.61 13.39
CA ILE A 149 -5.70 -2.36 13.94
C ILE A 149 -4.89 -2.96 12.78
N VAL A 150 -3.57 -3.05 12.96
CA VAL A 150 -2.71 -3.82 12.05
C VAL A 150 -2.62 -5.26 12.56
N TYR A 151 -3.13 -6.19 11.77
CA TYR A 151 -2.96 -7.62 12.01
C TYR A 151 -1.64 -8.12 11.42
N GLN A 152 -0.86 -8.85 12.22
CA GLN A 152 0.43 -9.41 11.82
C GLN A 152 0.36 -10.94 11.68
N TYR A 153 0.74 -11.43 10.50
CA TYR A 153 0.82 -12.84 10.15
C TYR A 153 2.27 -13.27 9.96
N THR A 154 2.60 -14.47 10.41
CA THR A 154 3.83 -15.17 9.99
C THR A 154 3.51 -16.06 8.80
N LEU A 155 4.38 -16.05 7.80
CA LEU A 155 4.34 -16.93 6.64
C LEU A 155 5.44 -17.98 6.83
N SER A 156 5.04 -19.26 7.00
CA SER A 156 6.02 -20.33 7.19
C SER A 156 6.83 -20.62 5.92
N THR A 157 6.26 -20.32 4.76
CA THR A 157 6.97 -20.21 3.49
C THR A 157 7.00 -18.73 3.08
N PRO A 158 8.18 -18.10 2.98
CA PRO A 158 8.24 -16.69 2.62
C PRO A 158 7.52 -16.39 1.31
N TRP A 159 6.73 -15.32 1.29
CA TRP A 159 5.97 -14.87 0.13
C TRP A 159 4.79 -15.78 -0.30
N ASP A 160 4.46 -16.82 0.46
CA ASP A 160 3.30 -17.69 0.18
C ASP A 160 2.18 -17.43 1.19
N VAL A 161 1.15 -16.68 0.75
CA VAL A 161 0.05 -16.23 1.62
C VAL A 161 -0.76 -17.39 2.19
N THR A 162 -0.78 -18.56 1.54
CA THR A 162 -1.53 -19.73 2.03
C THR A 162 -0.96 -20.29 3.33
N THR A 163 0.30 -19.95 3.63
CA THR A 163 0.98 -20.37 4.86
C THR A 163 0.87 -19.36 6.00
N ALA A 164 0.09 -18.29 5.82
CA ALA A 164 -0.08 -17.25 6.80
C ALA A 164 -0.80 -17.76 8.06
N THR A 165 -0.26 -17.42 9.23
CA THR A 165 -0.89 -17.64 10.53
C THR A 165 -0.81 -16.36 11.34
N LYS A 166 -1.95 -15.87 11.85
CA LYS A 166 -2.00 -14.67 12.70
C LYS A 166 -1.14 -14.90 13.94
N THR A 167 -0.26 -13.94 14.24
CA THR A 167 0.68 -14.03 15.37
C THR A 167 0.45 -12.99 16.44
N THR A 168 0.14 -11.76 16.05
CA THR A 168 -0.16 -10.66 16.97
C THR A 168 -0.91 -9.57 16.20
N GLU A 169 -1.24 -8.50 16.89
CA GLU A 169 -1.90 -7.31 16.36
C GLU A 169 -1.39 -6.07 17.11
N SER A 170 -1.56 -4.90 16.52
CA SER A 170 -1.25 -3.64 17.19
C SER A 170 -2.30 -3.29 18.24
N ASP A 171 -2.04 -2.23 19.01
CA ASP A 171 -3.11 -1.50 19.69
C ASP A 171 -4.10 -0.90 18.66
N ASP A 172 -5.28 -0.53 19.14
CA ASP A 172 -6.32 0.18 18.38
C ASP A 172 -5.87 1.61 18.08
N PHE A 173 -5.85 1.98 16.79
CA PHE A 173 -5.43 3.30 16.32
C PHE A 173 -6.57 4.30 16.10
N THR A 174 -7.81 4.00 16.52
CA THR A 174 -8.99 4.84 16.27
C THR A 174 -8.82 6.30 16.70
N SER A 175 -8.04 6.58 17.76
CA SER A 175 -7.75 7.95 18.20
C SER A 175 -6.83 8.72 17.27
N ASP A 176 -6.01 8.01 16.51
CA ASP A 176 -4.95 8.53 15.66
C ASP A 176 -5.39 8.54 14.19
N GLU A 177 -6.15 7.54 13.74
CA GLU A 177 -6.79 7.45 12.41
C GLU A 177 -7.99 6.48 12.47
N SER A 178 -9.17 6.95 12.09
CA SER A 178 -10.42 6.18 12.15
C SER A 178 -10.97 5.73 10.78
N ASP A 179 -10.17 5.83 9.73
CA ASP A 179 -10.40 5.24 8.40
C ASP A 179 -9.05 4.93 7.73
N PRO A 180 -8.24 4.03 8.34
CA PRO A 180 -6.92 3.71 7.83
C PRO A 180 -7.00 2.94 6.51
N ARG A 181 -6.10 3.29 5.59
CA ARG A 181 -6.10 2.76 4.21
C ARG A 181 -4.79 2.18 3.76
N ASN A 182 -3.71 2.48 4.46
CA ASN A 182 -2.37 2.08 4.06
C ASN A 182 -1.51 1.79 5.29
N VAL A 183 -0.57 0.86 5.13
CA VAL A 183 0.47 0.56 6.10
C VAL A 183 1.79 0.40 5.35
N GLN A 184 2.86 1.05 5.82
CA GLN A 184 4.19 0.92 5.22
C GLN A 184 5.26 0.90 6.30
N PHE A 185 6.23 -0.01 6.18
CA PHE A 185 7.39 -0.07 7.08
C PHE A 185 8.60 0.58 6.44
N ASN A 186 9.50 1.12 7.26
CA ASN A 186 10.87 1.39 6.80
C ASN A 186 11.67 0.08 6.69
N SER A 187 12.84 0.13 6.03
CA SER A 187 13.63 -1.07 5.71
C SER A 187 14.11 -1.87 6.93
N ASP A 188 14.42 -1.20 8.04
CA ASP A 188 14.85 -1.87 9.28
C ASP A 188 13.68 -2.31 10.17
N GLY A 189 12.44 -1.94 9.82
CA GLY A 189 11.22 -2.30 10.53
C GLY A 189 11.02 -1.60 11.87
N THR A 190 11.82 -0.58 12.21
CA THR A 190 11.67 0.19 13.45
C THR A 190 10.64 1.32 13.33
N ILE A 191 10.15 1.60 12.12
CA ILE A 191 9.13 2.60 11.84
C ILE A 191 8.02 1.97 11.01
N MET A 192 6.79 2.23 11.41
CA MET A 192 5.57 1.93 10.66
C MET A 192 4.82 3.23 10.39
N TYR A 193 4.34 3.41 9.17
CA TYR A 193 3.49 4.51 8.77
C TYR A 193 2.09 3.96 8.50
N ILE A 194 1.07 4.65 9.02
CA ILE A 194 -0.33 4.40 8.69
C ILE A 194 -0.90 5.69 8.12
N GLY A 195 -1.67 5.59 7.05
CA GLY A 195 -2.37 6.72 6.46
C GLY A 195 -3.80 6.34 6.17
N GLY A 196 -4.73 7.28 6.35
CA GLY A 196 -6.14 7.10 6.10
C GLY A 196 -6.82 8.39 5.63
N SER A 197 -8.14 8.31 5.42
CA SER A 197 -8.92 9.43 4.87
C SER A 197 -9.72 10.22 5.89
N LYS A 198 -9.77 9.83 7.17
CA LYS A 198 -10.48 10.66 8.15
C LYS A 198 -9.62 11.83 8.61
N GLY A 199 -8.34 11.58 8.83
CA GLY A 199 -7.37 12.58 9.22
C GLY A 199 -6.70 13.32 8.05
N ASP A 200 -6.78 12.75 6.84
CA ASP A 200 -5.95 13.12 5.69
C ASP A 200 -4.49 13.35 6.13
N GLU A 201 -3.94 12.33 6.79
CA GLU A 201 -2.65 12.39 7.46
C GLU A 201 -1.92 11.06 7.41
N ILE A 202 -0.62 11.13 7.63
CA ILE A 202 0.25 9.98 7.76
C ILE A 202 0.78 9.97 9.20
N ASN A 203 0.33 8.98 9.96
CA ASN A 203 0.76 8.69 11.31
C ASN A 203 2.01 7.81 11.29
N LYS A 204 3.06 8.27 11.97
CA LYS A 204 4.34 7.58 12.10
C LYS A 204 4.45 6.97 13.48
N TYR A 205 4.57 5.66 13.54
CA TYR A 205 4.79 4.87 14.74
C TYR A 205 6.24 4.40 14.81
N THR A 206 6.85 4.49 15.98
CA THR A 206 8.09 3.75 16.30
C THR A 206 7.74 2.38 16.84
N LEU A 207 8.51 1.36 16.47
CA LEU A 207 8.40 0.00 16.94
C LEU A 207 9.63 -0.31 17.80
N SER A 208 9.44 -0.59 19.09
CA SER A 208 10.57 -0.92 19.98
C SER A 208 11.22 -2.26 19.61
N THR A 209 10.44 -3.15 18.98
CA THR A 209 10.92 -4.38 18.37
C THR A 209 10.64 -4.30 16.87
N ALA A 210 11.69 -4.37 16.04
CA ALA A 210 11.54 -4.26 14.60
C ALA A 210 10.51 -5.25 14.05
N TYR A 211 9.61 -4.75 13.19
CA TYR A 211 8.55 -5.53 12.55
C TYR A 211 7.52 -6.15 13.51
N ASP A 212 7.46 -5.73 14.78
CA ASP A 212 6.50 -6.20 15.77
C ASP A 212 5.48 -5.11 16.09
N VAL A 213 4.30 -5.22 15.46
CA VAL A 213 3.24 -4.21 15.51
C VAL A 213 2.66 -4.00 16.91
N SER A 214 2.80 -4.97 17.81
CA SER A 214 2.36 -4.85 19.21
C SER A 214 3.20 -3.86 20.03
N THR A 215 4.33 -3.41 19.46
CA THR A 215 5.24 -2.43 20.08
C THR A 215 5.12 -1.03 19.49
N ALA A 216 4.09 -0.80 18.66
CA ALA A 216 3.87 0.47 18.00
C ALA A 216 3.56 1.58 19.01
N SER A 217 4.19 2.73 18.82
CA SER A 217 3.89 3.94 19.58
C SER A 217 3.95 5.15 18.65
N LEU A 218 2.87 5.95 18.64
CA LEU A 218 2.79 7.14 17.80
C LEU A 218 3.94 8.10 18.15
N SER A 219 4.69 8.50 17.13
CA SER A 219 5.87 9.35 17.26
C SER A 219 5.72 10.69 16.54
N ASN A 220 4.95 10.74 15.46
CA ASN A 220 4.65 11.96 14.72
C ASN A 220 3.44 11.79 13.79
N THR A 221 2.82 12.89 13.39
CA THR A 221 1.73 12.92 12.41
C THR A 221 2.02 13.98 11.36
N TYR A 222 1.74 13.67 10.10
CA TYR A 222 2.00 14.55 8.96
C TYR A 222 0.72 14.74 8.16
N SER A 223 0.16 15.94 8.20
CA SER A 223 -1.04 16.24 7.41
C SER A 223 -0.71 16.31 5.91
N VAL A 224 -1.58 15.72 5.10
CA VAL A 224 -1.65 15.85 3.63
C VAL A 224 -2.95 16.52 3.19
N SER A 225 -3.69 17.15 4.10
CA SER A 225 -5.00 17.76 3.85
C SER A 225 -5.01 18.89 2.82
N SER A 226 -3.87 19.56 2.57
CA SER A 226 -3.78 20.57 1.50
C SER A 226 -3.52 19.96 0.11
N GLN A 227 -3.41 18.65 0.04
CA GLN A 227 -3.03 17.87 -1.13
C GLN A 227 -4.10 16.85 -1.47
N SER A 228 -4.67 16.22 -0.46
CA SER A 228 -5.69 15.21 -0.57
C SER A 228 -6.85 15.54 0.36
N GLY A 229 -8.07 15.42 -0.14
CA GLY A 229 -9.29 15.53 0.67
C GLY A 229 -9.93 14.18 0.99
N ARG A 230 -9.37 13.09 0.44
CA ARG A 230 -9.84 11.72 0.65
C ARG A 230 -8.74 10.70 0.34
N MET A 231 -7.61 10.78 1.05
CA MET A 231 -6.44 9.95 0.73
C MET A 231 -6.82 8.46 0.63
N ARG A 232 -6.56 7.81 -0.50
CA ARG A 232 -6.85 6.39 -0.74
C ARG A 232 -5.67 5.46 -0.50
N GLY A 233 -4.47 6.00 -0.59
CA GLY A 233 -3.22 5.29 -0.38
C GLY A 233 -2.06 6.26 -0.38
N PHE A 234 -0.91 5.82 0.14
CA PHE A 234 0.34 6.54 0.01
C PHE A 234 1.48 5.55 -0.23
N ILE A 235 2.61 6.06 -0.71
CA ILE A 235 3.87 5.32 -0.70
C ILE A 235 5.05 6.28 -0.51
N LEU A 236 5.93 5.96 0.46
CA LEU A 236 7.25 6.55 0.58
C LEU A 236 8.24 5.73 -0.24
N VAL A 237 8.95 6.38 -1.16
CA VAL A 237 9.96 5.76 -2.03
C VAL A 237 11.24 6.59 -2.06
N ASP A 238 12.25 6.13 -2.80
CA ASP A 238 13.53 6.81 -2.94
C ASP A 238 14.18 7.11 -1.58
N ASN A 239 14.27 6.06 -0.75
CA ASN A 239 14.73 6.12 0.64
C ASN A 239 13.95 7.11 1.53
N GLY A 240 12.65 7.25 1.28
CA GLY A 240 11.77 8.16 2.03
C GLY A 240 11.88 9.63 1.61
N SER A 241 12.64 9.94 0.55
CA SER A 241 12.75 11.30 0.03
C SER A 241 11.56 11.73 -0.85
N LYS A 242 10.72 10.78 -1.27
CA LYS A 242 9.53 11.04 -2.09
C LYS A 242 8.31 10.39 -1.45
N LEU A 243 7.25 11.18 -1.29
CA LEU A 243 5.92 10.74 -0.88
C LEU A 243 4.94 10.94 -2.03
N TYR A 244 4.21 9.88 -2.36
CA TYR A 244 3.05 9.92 -3.25
C TYR A 244 1.79 9.59 -2.48
N VAL A 245 0.70 10.28 -2.79
CA VAL A 245 -0.64 9.99 -2.28
C VAL A 245 -1.58 9.79 -3.46
N THR A 246 -2.43 8.77 -3.38
CA THR A 246 -3.61 8.61 -4.24
C THR A 246 -4.81 9.19 -3.51
N ASP A 247 -5.73 9.74 -4.28
CA ASP A 247 -6.95 10.38 -3.79
C ASP A 247 -8.07 10.09 -4.79
N ASP A 248 -9.30 10.03 -4.30
CA ASP A 248 -10.46 10.17 -5.17
C ASP A 248 -10.80 11.66 -5.24
N ILE A 249 -10.74 12.24 -6.42
CA ILE A 249 -11.37 13.54 -6.66
C ILE A 249 -12.87 13.24 -6.66
N ASP A 250 -13.56 13.44 -5.54
CA ASP A 250 -15.01 13.27 -5.50
C ASP A 250 -15.61 14.05 -6.69
N SER A 251 -16.29 13.33 -7.61
CA SER A 251 -17.43 13.95 -8.26
C SER A 251 -18.37 14.35 -7.11
N PRO A 252 -18.86 15.58 -7.06
CA PRO A 252 -19.44 16.16 -5.84
C PRO A 252 -20.79 15.52 -5.52
N SER A 253 -20.81 14.37 -4.84
CA SER A 253 -21.87 13.88 -3.96
C SER A 253 -21.67 12.40 -3.64
N GLU A 254 -21.33 12.07 -2.39
CA GLU A 254 -22.06 11.00 -1.70
C GLU A 254 -22.37 11.47 -0.28
N ASN A 255 -23.64 11.82 -0.11
CA ASN A 255 -24.30 11.94 1.18
C ASN A 255 -24.67 10.53 1.66
N ILE A 256 -24.40 10.29 2.95
CA ILE A 256 -24.96 9.26 3.85
C ILE A 256 -24.31 7.87 3.74
#